data_AF-A0A819N639-F1
#
_entry.id   AF-A0A819N639-F1
#
_cell.length_a   1.000
_cell.length_b   1.000
_cell.length_c   1.000
_cell.angle_alpha   90.00
_cell.angle_beta   90.00
_cell.angle_gamma   90.00
#
_symmetry.space_group_name_H-M   'P 1'
#
loop_
_entity.id
_entity.type
_entity.pdbx_description
1 polymer ?
#
loop_
_entity_poly.entity_id
_entity_poly.type
_entity_poly.pdbx_seq_one_letter_code
_entity_poly.pdbx_strand_id
1 'polypeptide(L)'
;MNFSSVDVDTHFPIVTIAVIDIGIDPLANGLQKTSTGDVKVIDLRDGTDSSDMDISTIVKVTSNNNRDDESIQDLSGRKLKVKTNIDKQINEKFFDKIPSSWKNSSGNYHIRIKSLKQLMPITAFERLLKERREKMFDSEHRLALAEAQHCLNEHINKFPSPNELYDIEFKKEQKSIREEFQSFVDALKDVKKKYNDPGPFLDCIVWNDGDKWISCIDTSEQGDFGSM
;
A
#
# COMPACT_ATOMS: atom_id res chain seq x y z
N MET A 1 -45.95 10.44 26.11
CA MET A 1 -45.50 10.88 27.45
C MET A 1 -44.00 10.67 27.51
N ASN A 2 -43.23 11.75 27.34
CA ASN A 2 -41.79 11.74 27.63
C ASN A 2 -41.63 12.15 29.11
N PHE A 3 -41.53 11.18 30.00
CA PHE A 3 -40.90 11.38 31.31
C PHE A 3 -39.39 11.34 31.05
N SER A 4 -38.51 12.23 31.48
CA SER A 4 -38.54 13.39 32.37
C SER A 4 -37.42 14.32 31.89
N SER A 5 -37.69 15.59 31.62
CA SER A 5 -36.63 16.60 31.60
C SER A 5 -36.12 16.71 33.03
N VAL A 6 -34.95 16.14 33.30
CA VAL A 6 -34.33 16.18 34.62
C VAL A 6 -33.86 17.62 34.89
N ASP A 7 -34.04 18.07 36.13
CA ASP A 7 -33.62 19.37 36.63
C ASP A 7 -32.20 19.72 36.18
N VAL A 8 -32.01 20.97 35.76
CA VAL A 8 -30.75 21.50 35.19
C VAL A 8 -29.59 21.52 36.22
N ASP A 9 -29.91 21.32 37.50
CA ASP A 9 -28.99 21.39 38.64
C ASP A 9 -28.58 20.03 39.24
N THR A 10 -29.00 18.90 38.66
CA THR A 10 -28.50 17.59 39.13
C THR A 10 -27.10 17.33 38.60
N HIS A 11 -26.11 17.37 39.51
CA HIS A 11 -24.79 16.80 39.27
C HIS A 11 -24.92 15.28 39.09
N PHE A 12 -24.92 14.82 37.85
CA PHE A 12 -24.82 13.39 37.57
C PHE A 12 -23.38 12.92 37.82
N PRO A 13 -23.18 11.79 38.50
CA PRO A 13 -21.86 11.18 38.60
C PRO A 13 -21.33 10.86 37.19
N ILE A 14 -20.01 10.97 37.01
CA ILE A 14 -19.36 10.52 35.77
C ILE A 14 -19.56 9.02 35.66
N VAL A 15 -20.20 8.56 34.58
CA VAL A 15 -20.44 7.15 34.29
C VAL A 15 -19.70 6.78 33.01
N THR A 16 -18.90 5.72 33.07
CA THR A 16 -18.28 5.10 31.90
C THR A 16 -19.12 3.91 31.46
N ILE A 17 -19.47 3.86 30.17
CA ILE A 17 -20.27 2.78 29.59
C ILE A 17 -19.37 1.96 28.66
N ALA A 18 -19.34 0.64 28.86
CA ALA A 18 -18.75 -0.29 27.91
C ALA A 18 -19.80 -0.68 26.86
N VAL A 19 -19.46 -0.53 25.59
CA VAL A 19 -20.31 -0.93 24.46
C VAL A 19 -19.63 -2.11 23.76
N ILE A 20 -20.34 -3.25 23.69
CA ILE A 20 -19.87 -4.45 23.01
C ILE A 20 -20.73 -4.60 21.76
N ASP A 21 -20.15 -4.24 20.62
CA ASP A 21 -20.82 -4.21 19.31
C ASP A 21 -19.77 -4.45 18.21
N ILE A 22 -20.16 -4.33 16.94
CA ILE A 22 -19.28 -4.49 15.77
C ILE A 22 -18.30 -3.32 15.56
N GLY A 23 -18.36 -2.29 16.40
CA GLY A 23 -17.48 -1.13 16.37
C GLY A 23 -18.21 0.19 16.62
N ILE A 24 -17.43 1.27 16.70
CA ILE A 24 -17.90 2.64 16.86
C ILE A 24 -16.94 3.58 16.13
N ASP A 25 -17.45 4.69 15.58
CA ASP A 25 -16.63 5.77 15.01
C ASP A 25 -16.46 6.90 16.05
N PRO A 26 -15.27 7.05 16.68
CA PRO A 26 -15.03 8.10 17.66
C PRO A 26 -15.07 9.52 17.07
N LEU A 27 -14.87 9.64 15.75
CA LEU A 27 -14.88 10.92 15.04
C LEU A 27 -16.29 11.35 14.61
N ALA A 28 -17.29 10.47 14.74
CA ALA A 28 -18.66 10.82 14.42
C ALA A 28 -19.18 11.97 15.30
N ASN A 29 -20.00 12.85 14.71
CA ASN A 29 -20.63 13.95 15.42
C ASN A 29 -21.46 13.43 16.61
N GLY A 30 -21.24 14.00 17.80
CA GLY A 30 -21.88 13.56 19.05
C GLY A 30 -21.12 12.47 19.83
N LEU A 31 -20.04 11.92 19.27
CA LEU A 31 -19.15 10.95 19.93
C LEU A 31 -17.74 11.47 20.22
N GLN A 32 -17.38 12.66 19.75
CA GLN A 32 -16.06 13.24 20.00
C GLN A 32 -15.90 13.74 21.45
N LYS A 33 -16.92 14.44 21.97
CA LYS A 33 -16.87 15.09 23.29
C LYS A 33 -18.11 14.81 24.15
N THR A 34 -17.92 14.80 25.46
CA THR A 34 -18.99 14.81 26.46
C THR A 34 -19.63 16.20 26.56
N SER A 35 -20.72 16.31 27.32
CA SER A 35 -21.33 17.61 27.66
C SER A 35 -20.41 18.54 28.46
N THR A 36 -19.36 17.99 29.10
CA THR A 36 -18.33 18.73 29.84
C THR A 36 -17.12 19.10 28.98
N GLY A 37 -17.07 18.64 27.72
CA GLY A 37 -16.00 18.94 26.78
C GLY A 37 -14.84 17.93 26.75
N ASP A 38 -14.89 16.90 27.61
CA ASP A 38 -13.91 15.82 27.67
C ASP A 38 -14.08 14.83 26.50
N VAL A 39 -13.04 14.03 26.21
CA VAL A 39 -13.13 12.98 25.18
C VAL A 39 -14.14 11.92 25.61
N LYS A 40 -15.09 11.59 24.74
CA LYS A 40 -16.18 10.67 25.08
C LYS A 40 -15.80 9.19 24.93
N VAL A 41 -15.03 8.85 23.90
CA VAL A 41 -14.53 7.47 23.68
C VAL A 41 -13.11 7.39 24.19
N ILE A 42 -12.92 6.73 25.33
CA ILE A 42 -11.64 6.68 26.05
C ILE A 42 -10.85 5.39 25.79
N ASP A 43 -11.50 4.32 25.33
CA ASP A 43 -10.88 3.06 24.93
C ASP A 43 -11.66 2.47 23.74
N LEU A 44 -10.96 1.82 22.82
CA LEU A 44 -11.51 1.15 21.65
C LEU A 44 -10.69 -0.11 21.40
N ARG A 45 -11.35 -1.27 21.47
CA ARG A 45 -10.71 -2.57 21.26
C ARG A 45 -11.45 -3.37 20.21
N ASP A 46 -10.67 -3.94 19.29
CA ASP A 46 -11.14 -5.02 18.42
C ASP A 46 -11.05 -6.33 19.21
N GLY A 47 -12.19 -6.98 19.43
CA GLY A 47 -12.27 -8.26 20.13
C GLY A 47 -12.32 -9.48 19.20
N THR A 48 -12.10 -9.28 17.90
CA THR A 48 -12.22 -10.35 16.88
C THR A 48 -10.89 -11.01 16.52
N ASP A 49 -9.77 -10.51 17.08
CA ASP A 49 -8.38 -10.87 16.74
C ASP A 49 -8.06 -10.73 15.23
N SER A 50 -8.95 -10.11 14.45
CA SER A 50 -8.84 -10.06 12.98
C SER A 50 -7.72 -9.16 12.49
N SER A 51 -7.36 -8.17 13.32
CA SER A 51 -6.35 -7.17 13.05
C SER A 51 -5.00 -7.45 13.72
N ASP A 52 -4.90 -8.52 14.50
CA ASP A 52 -3.67 -8.89 15.20
C ASP A 52 -2.48 -9.07 14.25
N MET A 53 -1.31 -8.71 14.76
CA MET A 53 -0.03 -8.92 14.11
C MET A 53 0.92 -9.56 15.09
N ASP A 54 1.48 -10.71 14.72
CA ASP A 54 2.68 -11.22 15.36
C ASP A 54 3.77 -10.14 15.25
N ILE A 55 4.60 -9.94 16.26
CA ILE A 55 5.74 -9.00 16.25
C ILE A 55 7.06 -9.72 16.55
N SER A 56 7.11 -11.04 16.44
CA SER A 56 8.26 -11.85 16.82
C SER A 56 9.53 -11.63 15.98
N THR A 57 9.43 -11.14 14.74
CA THR A 57 10.61 -10.91 13.90
C THR A 57 11.21 -9.56 14.20
N ILE A 58 12.44 -9.61 14.70
CA ILE A 58 13.19 -8.45 15.12
C ILE A 58 14.41 -8.32 14.20
N VAL A 59 14.61 -7.13 13.66
CA VAL A 59 15.84 -6.74 12.96
C VAL A 59 16.59 -5.70 13.77
N LYS A 60 17.92 -5.79 13.71
CA LYS A 60 18.82 -4.80 14.31
C LYS A 60 19.35 -3.88 13.24
N VAL A 61 19.53 -2.63 13.61
CA VAL A 61 20.25 -1.67 12.77
C VAL A 61 21.63 -2.20 12.44
N THR A 62 21.93 -2.33 11.16
CA THR A 62 23.25 -2.72 10.66
C THR A 62 24.02 -1.48 10.25
N SER A 63 25.24 -1.33 10.77
CA SER A 63 26.20 -0.32 10.34
C SER A 63 27.17 -0.95 9.35
N ASN A 64 27.31 -0.36 8.16
CA ASN A 64 28.38 -0.75 7.24
C ASN A 64 29.74 -0.23 7.75
N ASN A 65 30.84 -0.84 7.29
CA ASN A 65 32.22 -0.52 7.72
C ASN A 65 32.64 0.95 7.49
N ASN A 66 31.87 1.70 6.70
CA ASN A 66 31.86 3.16 6.73
C ASN A 66 30.74 3.59 7.69
N ARG A 67 31.10 4.10 8.87
CA ARG A 67 30.29 4.26 10.10
C ARG A 67 29.04 5.16 10.02
N ASP A 68 28.59 5.47 8.82
CA ASP A 68 27.69 6.59 8.55
C ASP A 68 26.38 6.23 7.83
N ASP A 69 26.24 4.98 7.37
CA ASP A 69 25.00 4.48 6.76
C ASP A 69 24.43 3.34 7.61
N GLU A 70 23.53 3.70 8.51
CA GLU A 70 22.75 2.78 9.34
C GLU A 70 21.47 2.38 8.59
N SER A 71 21.18 1.09 8.51
CA SER A 71 19.99 0.59 7.81
C SER A 71 19.42 -0.67 8.43
N ILE A 72 18.14 -0.91 8.14
CA ILE A 72 17.48 -2.19 8.37
C ILE A 72 16.96 -2.74 7.04
N GLN A 73 16.80 -4.05 6.98
CA GLN A 73 16.12 -4.70 5.86
C GLN A 73 14.73 -5.13 6.32
N ASP A 74 13.70 -4.70 5.60
CA ASP A 74 12.32 -5.09 5.84
C ASP A 74 12.00 -6.46 5.22
N LEU A 75 10.87 -7.06 5.61
CA LEU A 75 10.38 -8.33 5.07
C LEU A 75 10.06 -8.25 3.58
N SER A 76 9.77 -7.06 3.05
CA SER A 76 9.60 -6.83 1.61
C SER A 76 10.93 -6.88 0.85
N GLY A 77 12.04 -6.99 1.58
CA GLY A 77 13.41 -6.97 1.07
C GLY A 77 13.98 -5.57 0.93
N ARG A 78 13.19 -4.52 1.18
CA ARG A 78 13.60 -3.11 1.12
C ARG A 78 14.64 -2.80 2.17
N LYS A 79 15.61 -1.95 1.80
CA LYS A 79 16.67 -1.50 2.71
C LYS A 79 16.35 -0.09 3.18
N LEU A 80 15.78 0.02 4.37
CA LEU A 80 15.36 1.27 4.97
C LEU A 80 16.54 1.92 5.69
N LYS A 81 16.84 3.17 5.33
CA LYS A 81 17.93 3.94 5.93
C LYS A 81 17.44 4.58 7.23
N VAL A 82 18.18 4.37 8.32
CA VAL A 82 17.88 4.91 9.66
C VAL A 82 18.64 6.22 9.90
N LYS A 83 19.89 6.27 9.45
CA LYS A 83 20.69 7.50 9.41
C LYS A 83 21.44 7.57 8.10
N THR A 84 21.54 8.77 7.56
CA THR A 84 22.42 9.07 6.42
C THR A 84 23.24 10.31 6.70
N ASN A 85 24.47 10.36 6.20
CA ASN A 85 25.29 11.58 6.20
C ASN A 85 24.66 12.75 5.39
N ILE A 86 23.67 12.46 4.54
CA ILE A 86 23.06 13.40 3.58
C ILE A 86 21.97 14.26 4.23
N ASP A 87 21.47 13.87 5.40
CA ASP A 87 20.45 14.61 6.16
C ASP A 87 20.85 16.04 6.55
N LYS A 88 22.11 16.44 6.36
CA LYS A 88 22.60 17.79 6.61
C LYS A 88 22.49 18.77 5.44
N GLN A 89 22.15 18.37 4.21
CA GLN A 89 22.27 19.32 3.10
C GLN A 89 21.20 19.26 2.00
N ILE A 90 20.31 18.27 1.93
CA ILE A 90 19.36 18.21 0.80
C ILE A 90 17.95 17.86 1.29
N ASN A 91 17.00 18.78 1.06
CA ASN A 91 15.56 18.57 1.17
C ASN A 91 15.04 17.65 0.04
N GLU A 92 15.69 16.52 -0.20
CA GLU A 92 15.24 15.54 -1.18
C GLU A 92 14.32 14.53 -0.49
N LYS A 93 13.15 14.29 -1.08
CA LYS A 93 12.24 13.19 -0.71
C LYS A 93 12.94 11.87 -1.05
N PHE A 94 13.78 11.39 -0.15
CA PHE A 94 14.31 10.04 -0.22
C PHE A 94 13.24 9.07 0.24
N PHE A 95 12.73 8.27 -0.70
CA PHE A 95 12.02 7.03 -0.40
C PHE A 95 12.97 6.07 0.35
N ASP A 96 12.44 5.10 1.10
CA ASP A 96 13.19 4.16 1.96
C ASP A 96 13.90 4.76 3.19
N LYS A 97 13.20 5.58 3.98
CA LYS A 97 13.78 6.24 5.17
C LYS A 97 12.95 6.07 6.43
N ILE A 98 13.64 5.76 7.54
CA ILE A 98 13.12 5.92 8.90
C ILE A 98 13.51 7.33 9.40
N PRO A 99 12.56 8.13 9.92
CA PRO A 99 12.86 9.44 10.47
C PRO A 99 13.88 9.40 11.61
N SER A 100 14.91 10.24 11.54
CA SER A 100 15.93 10.35 12.58
C SER A 100 15.42 10.94 13.90
N SER A 101 14.23 11.54 13.89
CA SER A 101 13.52 12.01 15.07
C SER A 101 12.94 10.87 15.92
N TRP A 102 12.84 9.66 15.38
CA TRP A 102 12.31 8.52 16.11
C TRP A 102 13.32 8.01 17.13
N LYS A 103 12.90 7.96 18.39
CA LYS A 103 13.71 7.39 19.46
C LYS A 103 13.58 5.88 19.43
N ASN A 104 14.70 5.17 19.42
CA ASN A 104 14.75 3.72 19.62
C ASN A 104 16.10 3.35 20.23
N SER A 105 16.21 3.45 21.56
CA SER A 105 17.47 3.18 22.26
C SER A 105 17.91 1.72 22.17
N SER A 106 16.99 0.79 21.89
CA SER A 106 17.30 -0.63 21.77
C SER A 106 17.99 -0.98 20.44
N GLY A 107 17.79 -0.15 19.40
CA GLY A 107 18.20 -0.45 18.02
C GLY A 107 17.48 -1.64 17.38
N ASN A 108 16.47 -2.20 18.06
CA ASN A 108 15.65 -3.30 17.58
C ASN A 108 14.37 -2.74 16.96
N TYR A 109 14.06 -3.19 15.75
CA TYR A 109 12.78 -2.93 15.09
C TYR A 109 12.06 -4.25 14.86
N HIS A 110 10.79 -4.30 15.24
CA HIS A 110 9.89 -5.39 14.90
C HIS A 110 9.30 -5.08 13.53
N ILE A 111 9.51 -5.96 12.56
CA ILE A 111 9.13 -5.72 11.16
C ILE A 111 8.04 -6.68 10.71
N ARG A 112 7.05 -6.16 9.98
CA ARG A 112 5.91 -6.92 9.49
C ARG A 112 5.42 -6.42 8.14
N ILE A 113 4.68 -7.29 7.46
CA ILE A 113 3.88 -6.94 6.28
C ILE A 113 2.43 -7.25 6.60
N LYS A 114 1.53 -6.31 6.31
CA LYS A 114 0.09 -6.50 6.42
C LYS A 114 -0.58 -6.20 5.08
N SER A 115 -1.47 -7.08 4.64
CA SER A 115 -2.30 -6.78 3.48
C SER A 115 -3.32 -5.70 3.86
N LEU A 116 -3.42 -4.63 3.06
CA LEU A 116 -4.41 -3.58 3.28
C LEU A 116 -5.86 -4.13 3.28
N LYS A 117 -6.10 -5.25 2.56
CA LYS A 117 -7.37 -5.98 2.58
C LYS A 117 -7.85 -6.35 3.99
N GLN A 118 -6.90 -6.60 4.91
CA GLN A 118 -7.21 -6.99 6.29
C GLN A 118 -7.51 -5.79 7.20
N LEU A 119 -7.18 -4.56 6.75
CA LEU A 119 -7.30 -3.35 7.55
C LEU A 119 -8.52 -2.50 7.19
N MET A 120 -9.28 -2.88 6.16
CA MET A 120 -10.42 -2.10 5.69
C MET A 120 -11.57 -2.99 5.25
N PRO A 121 -12.81 -2.47 5.22
CA PRO A 121 -13.96 -3.20 4.72
C PRO A 121 -13.76 -3.68 3.27
N ILE A 122 -14.27 -4.88 2.95
CA ILE A 122 -14.15 -5.50 1.63
C ILE A 122 -14.63 -4.57 0.51
N THR A 123 -15.75 -3.87 0.71
CA THR A 123 -16.30 -2.95 -0.30
C THR A 123 -15.38 -1.75 -0.60
N ALA A 124 -14.69 -1.24 0.42
CA ALA A 124 -13.72 -0.17 0.25
C ALA A 124 -12.46 -0.68 -0.45
N PHE A 125 -12.03 -1.91 -0.14
CA PHE A 125 -10.91 -2.57 -0.80
C PHE A 125 -11.18 -2.87 -2.28
N GLU A 126 -12.37 -3.35 -2.64
CA GLU A 126 -12.76 -3.60 -4.03
C GLU A 126 -12.76 -2.32 -4.88
N ARG A 127 -13.23 -1.21 -4.29
CA ARG A 127 -13.14 0.11 -4.94
C ARG A 127 -11.69 0.52 -5.19
N LEU A 128 -10.83 0.35 -4.20
CA LEU A 128 -9.40 0.62 -4.33
C LEU A 128 -8.76 -0.20 -5.46
N LEU A 129 -9.02 -1.51 -5.51
CA LEU A 129 -8.49 -2.37 -6.57
C LEU A 129 -8.96 -1.93 -7.96
N LYS A 130 -10.22 -1.49 -8.09
CA LYS A 130 -10.73 -0.95 -9.35
C LYS A 130 -9.98 0.31 -9.77
N GLU A 131 -9.81 1.27 -8.85
CA GLU A 131 -9.07 2.50 -9.13
C GLU A 131 -7.60 2.23 -9.49
N ARG A 132 -6.95 1.30 -8.79
CA ARG A 132 -5.57 0.86 -9.08
C ARG A 132 -5.46 0.24 -10.46
N ARG A 133 -6.35 -0.69 -10.80
CA ARG A 133 -6.39 -1.30 -12.13
C ARG A 133 -6.53 -0.24 -13.22
N GLU A 134 -7.46 0.69 -13.05
CA GLU A 134 -7.70 1.75 -14.04
C GLU A 134 -6.45 2.63 -14.26
N LYS A 135 -5.79 3.04 -13.17
CA LYS A 135 -4.63 3.93 -13.19
C LYS A 135 -3.33 3.24 -13.60
N MET A 136 -3.05 2.06 -13.04
CA MET A 136 -1.75 1.39 -13.16
C MET A 136 -1.69 0.36 -14.29
N PHE A 137 -2.84 -0.15 -14.75
CA PHE A 137 -2.86 -1.21 -15.75
C PHE A 137 -3.66 -0.83 -17.01
N ASP A 138 -4.95 -0.50 -16.89
CA ASP A 138 -5.82 -0.35 -18.06
C ASP A 138 -5.37 0.81 -18.98
N SER A 139 -4.78 1.87 -18.43
CA SER A 139 -4.24 2.99 -19.24
C SER A 139 -3.08 2.54 -20.12
N GLU A 140 -2.00 2.04 -19.52
CA GLU A 140 -0.79 1.60 -20.22
C GLU A 140 -1.07 0.39 -21.13
N HIS A 141 -1.89 -0.55 -20.67
CA HIS A 141 -2.26 -1.74 -21.44
C HIS A 141 -2.99 -1.37 -22.74
N ARG A 142 -3.92 -0.39 -22.70
CA ARG A 142 -4.61 0.07 -23.91
C ARG A 142 -3.65 0.64 -24.94
N LEU A 143 -2.67 1.43 -24.49
CA LEU A 143 -1.65 2.02 -25.38
C LEU A 143 -0.78 0.93 -26.00
N ALA A 144 -0.25 0.01 -25.19
CA ALA A 144 0.57 -1.10 -25.67
C ALA A 144 -0.18 -2.01 -26.66
N LEU A 145 -1.46 -2.31 -26.39
CA LEU A 145 -2.27 -3.12 -27.29
C LEU A 145 -2.58 -2.39 -28.60
N ALA A 146 -2.86 -1.08 -28.56
CA ALA A 146 -3.09 -0.28 -29.75
C ALA A 146 -1.84 -0.24 -30.64
N GLU A 147 -0.66 -0.06 -30.04
CA GLU A 147 0.62 -0.06 -30.76
C GLU A 147 0.93 -1.43 -31.39
N ALA A 148 0.79 -2.52 -30.62
CA ALA A 148 1.00 -3.87 -31.17
C ALA A 148 0.04 -4.18 -32.33
N GLN A 149 -1.21 -3.75 -32.22
CA GLN A 149 -2.19 -3.89 -33.30
C GLN A 149 -1.85 -3.01 -34.51
N HIS A 150 -1.30 -1.82 -34.27
CA HIS A 150 -0.81 -0.94 -35.32
C HIS A 150 0.34 -1.59 -36.11
N CYS A 151 1.38 -2.09 -35.44
CA CYS A 151 2.50 -2.78 -36.09
C CYS A 151 2.02 -3.99 -36.91
N LEU A 152 1.11 -4.79 -36.35
CA LEU A 152 0.51 -5.91 -37.06
C LEU A 152 -0.21 -5.42 -38.33
N ASN A 153 -1.07 -4.42 -38.21
CA ASN A 153 -1.85 -3.90 -39.33
C ASN A 153 -0.97 -3.26 -40.41
N GLU A 154 0.07 -2.52 -40.03
CA GLU A 154 1.05 -1.98 -40.97
C GLU A 154 1.73 -3.09 -41.78
N HIS A 155 2.13 -4.17 -41.10
CA HIS A 155 2.73 -5.33 -41.76
C HIS A 155 1.75 -6.03 -42.70
N ILE A 156 0.49 -6.21 -42.27
CA ILE A 156 -0.58 -6.76 -43.10
C ILE A 156 -0.80 -5.91 -44.35
N ASN A 157 -0.79 -4.58 -44.22
CA ASN A 157 -1.01 -3.66 -45.33
C ASN A 157 0.16 -3.65 -46.33
N LYS A 158 1.41 -3.73 -45.83
CA LYS A 158 2.61 -3.83 -46.67
C LYS A 158 2.71 -5.17 -47.38
N PHE A 159 2.32 -6.25 -46.71
CA PHE A 159 2.38 -7.63 -47.21
C PHE A 159 1.01 -8.32 -47.08
N PRO A 160 0.01 -7.95 -47.90
CA PRO A 160 -1.34 -8.52 -47.82
C PRO A 160 -1.37 -10.01 -48.15
N SER A 161 -0.56 -10.43 -49.12
CA SER A 161 -0.42 -11.82 -49.57
C SER A 161 1.03 -12.32 -49.46
N PRO A 162 1.57 -12.58 -48.25
CA PRO A 162 2.96 -13.04 -48.10
C PRO A 162 3.25 -14.34 -48.85
N ASN A 163 2.21 -15.15 -49.12
CA ASN A 163 2.34 -16.41 -49.85
C ASN A 163 2.65 -16.23 -51.34
N GLU A 164 2.35 -15.06 -51.91
CA GLU A 164 2.54 -14.71 -53.33
C GLU A 164 3.91 -14.07 -53.61
N LEU A 165 4.75 -13.91 -52.58
CA LEU A 165 6.11 -13.41 -52.72
C LEU A 165 7.01 -14.44 -53.43
N TYR A 166 7.75 -13.98 -54.45
CA TYR A 166 8.62 -14.80 -55.30
C TYR A 166 9.89 -15.29 -54.58
N ASP A 167 10.49 -14.44 -53.75
CA ASP A 167 11.68 -14.80 -52.99
C ASP A 167 11.31 -15.65 -51.77
N ILE A 168 11.85 -16.87 -51.71
CA ILE A 168 11.54 -17.88 -50.69
C ILE A 168 12.02 -17.44 -49.30
N GLU A 169 13.20 -16.83 -49.21
CA GLU A 169 13.80 -16.44 -47.94
C GLU A 169 13.07 -15.21 -47.37
N PHE A 170 12.83 -14.22 -48.22
CA PHE A 170 12.03 -13.04 -47.87
C PHE A 170 10.59 -13.42 -47.47
N LYS A 171 9.95 -14.35 -48.20
CA LYS A 171 8.62 -14.86 -47.86
C LYS A 171 8.57 -15.48 -46.47
N LYS A 172 9.56 -16.30 -46.12
CA LYS A 172 9.64 -16.95 -44.81
C LYS A 172 9.81 -15.92 -43.70
N GLU A 173 10.66 -14.92 -43.92
CA GLU A 173 10.88 -13.81 -43.00
C GLU A 173 9.59 -13.01 -42.76
N GLN A 174 8.90 -12.55 -43.82
CA GLN A 174 7.67 -11.78 -43.66
C GLN A 174 6.55 -12.56 -42.97
N LYS A 175 6.50 -13.89 -43.16
CA LYS A 175 5.57 -14.75 -42.44
C LYS A 175 5.92 -14.83 -40.95
N SER A 176 7.19 -15.03 -40.63
CA SER A 176 7.69 -15.08 -39.25
C SER A 176 7.40 -13.77 -38.50
N ILE A 177 7.68 -12.62 -39.12
CA ILE A 177 7.41 -11.30 -38.52
C ILE A 177 5.90 -11.11 -38.25
N ARG A 178 5.03 -11.56 -39.18
CA ARG A 178 3.58 -11.49 -38.98
C ARG A 178 3.11 -12.36 -37.82
N GLU A 179 3.63 -13.58 -37.72
CA GLU A 179 3.34 -14.51 -36.61
C GLU A 179 3.83 -13.94 -35.28
N GLU A 180 4.98 -13.25 -35.26
CA GLU A 180 5.52 -12.56 -34.08
C GLU A 180 4.62 -11.40 -33.64
N PHE A 181 4.23 -10.50 -34.55
CA PHE A 181 3.30 -9.41 -34.23
C PHE A 181 1.95 -9.93 -33.71
N GLN A 182 1.41 -10.98 -34.34
CA GLN A 182 0.19 -11.63 -33.87
C GLN A 182 0.37 -12.21 -32.47
N SER A 183 1.51 -12.85 -32.20
CA SER A 183 1.83 -13.41 -30.89
C SER A 183 1.91 -12.33 -29.80
N PHE A 184 2.46 -11.14 -30.10
CA PHE A 184 2.47 -10.02 -29.17
C PHE A 184 1.06 -9.52 -28.84
N VAL A 185 0.20 -9.35 -29.85
CA VAL A 185 -1.20 -8.96 -29.64
C VAL A 185 -1.93 -9.98 -28.76
N ASP A 186 -1.75 -11.26 -29.03
CA ASP A 186 -2.42 -12.32 -28.28
C ASP A 186 -1.88 -12.43 -26.85
N ALA A 187 -0.56 -12.29 -26.65
CA ALA A 187 0.04 -12.21 -25.32
C ALA A 187 -0.53 -11.03 -24.51
N LEU A 188 -0.65 -9.84 -25.12
CA LEU A 188 -1.25 -8.67 -24.45
C LEU A 188 -2.72 -8.89 -24.08
N LYS A 189 -3.52 -9.53 -24.94
CA LYS A 189 -4.91 -9.89 -24.61
C LYS A 189 -4.96 -10.87 -23.43
N ASP A 190 -4.06 -11.84 -23.42
CA ASP A 190 -3.95 -12.85 -22.37
C ASP A 190 -3.54 -12.24 -21.03
N VAL A 191 -2.59 -11.29 -21.01
CA VAL A 191 -2.19 -10.53 -19.82
C VAL A 191 -3.40 -9.83 -19.20
N LYS A 192 -4.23 -9.15 -20.01
CA LYS A 192 -5.45 -8.49 -19.51
C LYS A 192 -6.47 -9.47 -18.94
N LYS A 193 -6.63 -10.63 -19.57
CA LYS A 193 -7.56 -11.67 -19.10
C LYS A 193 -7.12 -12.29 -17.77
N LYS A 194 -5.82 -12.45 -17.57
CA LYS A 194 -5.20 -13.06 -16.38
C LYS A 194 -4.80 -12.03 -15.32
N TYR A 195 -5.03 -10.74 -15.56
CA TYR A 195 -4.67 -9.68 -14.62
C TYR A 195 -5.39 -9.87 -13.27
N ASN A 196 -4.59 -9.94 -12.22
CA ASN A 196 -5.07 -10.10 -10.85
C ASN A 196 -4.15 -9.30 -9.92
N ASP A 197 -4.68 -8.20 -9.37
CA ASP A 197 -3.99 -7.39 -8.36
C ASP A 197 -4.41 -7.87 -6.96
N PRO A 198 -3.51 -8.44 -6.15
CA PRO A 198 -3.83 -8.81 -4.77
C PRO A 198 -4.00 -7.59 -3.84
N GLY A 199 -3.72 -6.39 -4.34
CA GLY A 199 -3.76 -5.13 -3.63
C GLY A 199 -2.48 -4.85 -2.82
N PRO A 200 -2.44 -3.71 -2.12
CA PRO A 200 -1.25 -3.29 -1.39
C PRO A 200 -0.91 -4.21 -0.22
N PHE A 201 0.39 -4.46 -0.08
CA PHE A 201 1.01 -5.00 1.11
C PHE A 201 1.81 -3.87 1.76
N LEU A 202 1.48 -3.58 3.02
CA LEU A 202 2.03 -2.45 3.75
C LEU A 202 3.14 -2.94 4.66
N ASP A 203 4.30 -2.32 4.54
CA ASP A 203 5.43 -2.51 5.42
C ASP A 203 5.12 -1.84 6.77
N CYS A 204 5.34 -2.56 7.86
CA CYS A 204 4.98 -2.16 9.22
C CYS A 204 6.21 -2.24 10.12
N ILE A 205 6.50 -1.16 10.82
CA ILE A 205 7.61 -1.06 11.77
C ILE A 205 7.04 -0.77 13.15
N VAL A 206 7.43 -1.58 14.12
CA VAL A 206 7.05 -1.43 15.51
C VAL A 206 8.30 -1.40 16.38
N TRP A 207 8.37 -0.47 17.32
CA TRP A 207 9.48 -0.36 18.26
C TRP A 207 9.02 0.28 19.57
N ASN A 208 9.86 0.20 20.59
CA ASN A 208 9.65 0.93 21.83
C ASN A 208 10.56 2.16 21.86
N ASP A 209 9.97 3.34 22.09
CA ASP A 209 10.71 4.61 22.06
C ASP A 209 11.36 4.98 23.41
N GLY A 210 11.18 4.13 24.43
CA GLY A 210 11.58 4.33 25.82
C GLY A 210 10.39 4.61 26.74
N ASP A 211 9.31 5.19 26.22
CA ASP A 211 8.12 5.55 26.99
C ASP A 211 6.92 4.67 26.60
N LYS A 212 6.76 4.39 25.29
CA LYS A 212 5.64 3.64 24.73
C LYS A 212 6.04 2.82 23.51
N TRP A 213 5.16 1.91 23.13
CA TRP A 213 5.24 1.22 21.86
C TRP A 213 4.72 2.12 20.74
N ILE A 214 5.51 2.26 19.69
CA ILE A 214 5.17 2.99 18.47
C ILE A 214 4.99 1.97 17.35
N SER A 215 3.96 2.17 16.54
CA SER A 215 3.78 1.46 15.27
C SER A 215 3.69 2.48 14.15
N CYS A 216 4.27 2.16 13.01
CA CYS A 216 4.17 2.95 11.79
C CYS A 216 3.95 2.00 10.61
N ILE A 217 3.05 2.39 9.70
CA ILE A 217 2.59 1.57 8.58
C ILE A 217 2.83 2.37 7.30
N ASP A 218 3.72 1.91 6.44
CA ASP A 218 4.02 2.57 5.16
C ASP A 218 2.79 2.53 4.23
N THR A 219 2.08 3.66 4.16
CA THR A 219 0.96 3.86 3.24
C THR A 219 1.39 4.30 1.84
N SER A 220 2.68 4.63 1.65
CA SER A 220 3.20 5.07 0.35
C SER A 220 3.46 3.90 -0.61
N GLU A 221 3.58 2.68 -0.09
CA GLU A 221 4.05 1.50 -0.83
C GLU A 221 5.49 1.66 -1.36
N GLN A 222 6.30 2.58 -0.81
CA GLN A 222 7.65 2.91 -1.28
C GLN A 222 8.72 2.87 -0.16
N GLY A 223 8.40 2.32 1.01
CA GLY A 223 9.31 2.32 2.16
C GLY A 223 9.52 3.71 2.78
N ASP A 224 8.67 4.69 2.46
CA ASP A 224 8.76 6.03 3.04
C ASP A 224 7.93 6.13 4.32
N PHE A 225 8.61 6.03 5.46
CA PHE A 225 8.01 6.17 6.79
C PHE A 225 8.04 7.63 7.30
N GLY A 226 8.54 8.58 6.50
CA GLY A 226 8.73 9.98 6.92
C GLY A 226 7.70 10.96 6.39
N SER A 227 6.84 10.57 5.45
CA SER A 227 5.86 11.45 4.81
C SER A 227 4.43 11.38 5.35
N MET A 228 4.22 10.69 6.48
CA MET A 228 2.93 10.62 7.19
C MET A 228 2.63 11.86 8.02
#